data_AF-A0A254NFX8-F1
#
_entry.id   AF-A0A254NFX8-F1
#
_cell.length_a   1.000
_cell.length_b   1.000
_cell.length_c   1.000
_cell.angle_alpha   90.00
_cell.angle_beta   90.00
_cell.angle_gamma   90.00
#
_symmetry.space_group_name_H-M   'P 1'
#
loop_
_entity.id
_entity.type
_entity.pdbx_description
1 polymer ?
#
loop_
_entity_poly.entity_id
_entity_poly.type
_entity_poly.pdbx_seq_one_letter_code
_entity_poly.pdbx_strand_id
1 'polypeptide(L)'
;MQMTTAEFLRQAKNLISNRRTYFCKRTDYDTVQALFDLGIEDRATAWREIMQLKPSDQYKPPEPDRNGSDNLVWFFKKTINGESAYIKLTIDQNLCMCISFHPEGYTTN
;
A
#
# COMPACT_ATOMS: atom_id res chain seq x y z
N MET A 1 7.23 22.48 -1.38
CA MET A 1 6.70 21.82 -0.16
C MET A 1 6.68 20.33 -0.41
N GLN A 2 7.14 19.53 0.56
CA GLN A 2 7.06 18.08 0.48
C GLN A 2 5.61 17.66 0.71
N MET A 3 5.09 16.73 -0.11
CA MET A 3 3.72 16.22 0.04
C MET A 3 3.55 15.58 1.42
N THR A 4 2.46 15.91 2.12
CA THR A 4 2.09 15.30 3.40
C THR A 4 1.35 13.97 3.20
N THR A 5 1.30 13.16 4.25
CA THR A 5 0.58 11.87 4.26
C THR A 5 -0.91 12.05 3.96
N ALA A 6 -1.51 13.11 4.49
CA ALA A 6 -2.91 13.42 4.25
C ALA A 6 -3.17 13.77 2.78
N GLU A 7 -2.29 14.56 2.17
CA GLU A 7 -2.37 14.90 0.74
C GLU A 7 -2.18 13.67 -0.14
N PHE A 8 -1.18 12.84 0.16
CA PHE A 8 -0.94 11.58 -0.55
C PHE A 8 -2.16 10.66 -0.46
N LEU A 9 -2.67 10.39 0.75
CA LEU A 9 -3.83 9.51 0.93
C LEU A 9 -5.07 10.07 0.22
N ARG A 10 -5.29 11.39 0.24
CA ARG A 10 -6.39 12.02 -0.51
C ARG A 10 -6.28 11.73 -2.00
N GLN A 11 -5.08 11.89 -2.58
CA GLN A 11 -4.84 11.62 -3.99
C GLN A 11 -4.98 10.12 -4.32
N ALA A 12 -4.36 9.25 -3.53
CA ALA A 12 -4.44 7.79 -3.69
C ALA A 12 -5.89 7.31 -3.64
N LYS A 13 -6.67 7.75 -2.66
CA LYS A 13 -8.09 7.40 -2.52
C LYS A 13 -8.93 7.89 -3.71
N ASN A 14 -8.64 9.08 -4.23
CA ASN A 14 -9.30 9.56 -5.45
C ASN A 14 -8.99 8.65 -6.65
N LEU A 15 -7.74 8.22 -6.83
CA LEU A 15 -7.36 7.30 -7.90
C LEU A 15 -8.02 5.92 -7.73
N ILE A 16 -8.07 5.40 -6.50
CA ILE A 16 -8.74 4.13 -6.19
C ILE A 16 -10.23 4.18 -6.54
N SER A 17 -10.93 5.24 -6.14
CA SER A 17 -12.35 5.44 -6.50
C SER A 17 -12.60 5.50 -8.01
N ASN A 18 -11.61 5.96 -8.78
CA ASN A 18 -11.65 6.02 -10.24
C ASN A 18 -11.09 4.76 -10.92
N ARG A 19 -10.86 3.67 -10.18
CA ARG A 19 -10.28 2.40 -10.67
C ARG A 19 -8.92 2.58 -11.36
N ARG A 20 -8.19 3.64 -11.01
CA ARG A 20 -6.82 3.89 -11.47
C ARG A 20 -5.85 3.25 -10.49
N THR A 21 -5.84 1.93 -10.46
CA THR A 21 -5.06 1.17 -9.49
C THR A 21 -4.26 0.05 -10.13
N TYR A 22 -3.16 -0.33 -9.48
CA TYR A 22 -2.32 -1.44 -9.89
C TYR A 22 -1.70 -2.14 -8.68
N PHE A 23 -1.77 -3.47 -8.66
CA PHE A 23 -1.02 -4.29 -7.70
C PHE A 23 0.28 -4.72 -8.36
N CYS A 24 1.41 -4.29 -7.79
CA CYS A 24 2.72 -4.70 -8.27
C CYS A 24 2.93 -6.20 -8.03
N LYS A 25 3.52 -6.89 -9.00
CA LYS A 25 3.96 -8.26 -8.83
C LYS A 25 5.17 -8.29 -7.90
N ARG A 26 5.18 -9.23 -6.96
CA ARG A 26 6.29 -9.49 -6.04
C ARG A 26 6.93 -10.83 -6.33
N THR A 27 8.24 -10.90 -6.12
CA THR A 27 9.06 -12.10 -6.31
C THR A 27 9.53 -12.70 -4.98
N ASP A 28 9.42 -11.92 -3.91
CA ASP A 28 9.86 -12.25 -2.55
C ASP A 28 8.75 -12.85 -1.68
N TYR A 29 7.49 -12.82 -2.10
CA TYR A 29 6.36 -13.51 -1.47
C TYR A 29 5.18 -13.67 -2.44
N ASP A 30 4.28 -14.61 -2.13
CA ASP A 30 3.00 -14.76 -2.85
C ASP A 30 1.98 -13.75 -2.33
N THR A 31 1.60 -12.79 -3.18
CA THR A 31 0.66 -11.73 -2.83
C THR A 31 -0.75 -12.25 -2.55
N VAL A 32 -1.20 -13.32 -3.23
CA VAL A 32 -2.55 -13.87 -3.01
C VAL A 32 -2.61 -14.53 -1.64
N GLN A 33 -1.61 -15.36 -1.33
CA GLN A 33 -1.52 -16.01 -0.02
C GLN A 33 -1.39 -14.98 1.10
N ALA A 34 -0.53 -13.97 0.93
CA ALA A 34 -0.37 -12.91 1.93
C ALA A 34 -1.65 -12.12 2.21
N LEU A 35 -2.46 -11.83 1.19
CA LEU A 35 -3.77 -11.20 1.42
C LEU A 35 -4.71 -12.15 2.16
N PHE A 36 -4.74 -13.44 1.78
CA PHE A 36 -5.57 -14.44 2.43
C PHE A 36 -5.23 -14.58 3.92
N ASP A 37 -3.94 -14.53 4.28
CA ASP A 37 -3.48 -14.62 5.66
C ASP A 37 -3.81 -13.36 6.50
N LEU A 38 -4.15 -12.24 5.85
CA LEU A 38 -4.78 -11.08 6.51
C LEU A 38 -6.32 -11.21 6.60
N GLY A 39 -6.90 -12.32 6.13
CA GLY A 39 -8.34 -12.49 5.96
C GLY A 39 -8.93 -11.63 4.83
N ILE A 40 -8.13 -11.32 3.80
CA ILE A 40 -8.55 -10.58 2.61
C ILE A 40 -8.73 -11.55 1.45
N GLU A 41 -9.98 -11.84 1.11
CA GLU A 41 -10.34 -12.87 0.12
C GLU A 41 -10.17 -12.41 -1.33
N ASP A 42 -10.20 -11.10 -1.57
CA ASP A 42 -10.09 -10.53 -2.92
C ASP A 42 -9.41 -9.15 -2.97
N ARG A 43 -9.01 -8.74 -4.18
CA ARG A 43 -8.37 -7.44 -4.41
C ARG A 43 -9.29 -6.26 -4.13
N ALA A 44 -10.60 -6.42 -4.28
CA ALA A 44 -11.56 -5.34 -4.01
C ALA A 44 -11.56 -5.00 -2.52
N THR A 45 -11.51 -6.01 -1.67
CA THR A 45 -11.37 -5.93 -0.22
C THR A 45 -10.03 -5.33 0.16
N ALA A 46 -8.93 -5.74 -0.49
CA ALA A 46 -7.63 -5.09 -0.29
C ALA A 46 -7.68 -3.57 -0.56
N TRP A 47 -8.32 -3.14 -1.65
CA TRP A 47 -8.50 -1.71 -1.92
C TRP A 47 -9.41 -1.02 -0.91
N ARG A 48 -10.46 -1.69 -0.40
CA ARG A 48 -11.28 -1.15 0.70
C ARG A 48 -10.46 -0.94 1.97
N GLU A 49 -9.52 -1.82 2.27
CA GLU A 49 -8.62 -1.68 3.42
C GLU A 49 -7.65 -0.49 3.26
N ILE A 50 -7.16 -0.26 2.04
CA ILE A 50 -6.35 0.91 1.67
C ILE A 50 -7.17 2.21 1.76
N MET A 51 -8.43 2.20 1.32
CA MET A 51 -9.33 3.36 1.43
C MET A 51 -9.57 3.81 2.87
N GLN A 52 -9.43 2.89 3.83
CA GLN A 52 -9.58 3.17 5.27
C GLN A 52 -8.31 3.70 5.94
N LEU A 53 -7.17 3.73 5.24
CA LEU A 53 -5.91 4.25 5.80
C LEU A 53 -6.06 5.70 6.26
N LYS A 54 -5.49 6.00 7.42
CA LYS A 54 -5.42 7.32 8.04
C LYS A 54 -3.97 7.82 8.01
N PRO A 55 -3.73 9.14 8.08
CA PRO A 55 -2.38 9.67 8.23
C PRO A 55 -1.61 9.08 9.42
N SER A 56 -2.31 8.75 10.51
CA SER A 56 -1.75 8.08 11.70
C SER A 56 -1.24 6.66 11.44
N ASP A 57 -1.69 6.01 10.37
CA ASP A 57 -1.27 4.65 10.02
C ASP A 57 0.09 4.66 9.32
N GLN A 58 0.65 5.84 9.04
CA GLN A 58 1.99 5.96 8.49
C GLN A 58 3.00 5.41 9.49
N TYR A 59 3.74 4.39 9.03
CA TYR A 59 4.71 3.71 9.86
C TYR A 59 6.07 4.42 9.89
N LYS A 60 6.48 5.00 8.75
CA LYS A 60 7.77 5.70 8.62
C LYS A 60 7.71 6.79 7.54
N PRO A 61 8.66 7.73 7.50
CA PRO A 61 8.75 8.73 6.44
C PRO A 61 8.76 8.09 5.04
N PRO A 62 8.22 8.76 4.02
CA PRO A 62 8.31 8.27 2.65
C PRO A 62 9.77 8.24 2.19
N GLU A 63 10.08 7.28 1.32
CA GLU A 63 11.42 7.07 0.79
C GLU A 63 11.37 7.09 -0.75
N PRO A 64 12.42 7.54 -1.44
CA PRO A 64 12.51 7.43 -2.90
C PRO A 64 12.36 5.97 -3.34
N ASP A 65 11.67 5.76 -4.46
CA ASP A 65 11.58 4.45 -5.08
C ASP A 65 12.98 3.98 -5.54
N ARG A 66 13.37 2.78 -5.11
CA ARG A 66 14.70 2.23 -5.36
C ARG A 66 14.89 1.74 -6.80
N ASN A 67 13.81 1.68 -7.59
CA ASN A 67 13.84 1.26 -9.00
C ASN A 67 14.11 2.41 -9.98
N GLY A 68 14.53 3.58 -9.49
CA GLY A 68 14.99 4.69 -10.33
C GLY A 68 13.89 5.66 -10.77
N SER A 69 12.73 5.66 -10.10
CA SER A 69 11.76 6.76 -10.24
C SER A 69 11.98 7.80 -9.14
N ASP A 70 11.75 9.08 -9.44
CA ASP A 70 11.74 10.16 -8.45
C ASP A 70 10.49 10.12 -7.53
N ASN A 71 9.65 9.09 -7.69
CA ASN A 71 8.43 8.95 -6.91
C ASN A 71 8.76 8.50 -5.48
N LEU A 72 7.96 9.00 -4.54
CA LEU A 72 8.03 8.61 -3.14
C LEU A 72 7.17 7.38 -2.86
N VAL A 73 7.73 6.40 -2.18
CA VAL A 73 7.04 5.25 -1.62
C VAL A 73 6.59 5.58 -0.20
N TRP A 74 5.32 5.33 0.07
CA TRP A 74 4.67 5.56 1.36
C TRP A 74 4.44 4.24 2.07
N PHE A 75 4.66 4.24 3.38
CA PHE A 75 4.67 3.04 4.21
C PHE A 75 3.63 3.16 5.31
N PHE A 76 2.74 2.17 5.38
CA PHE A 76 1.67 2.13 6.36
C PHE A 76 1.67 0.80 7.11
N LYS A 77 1.20 0.84 8.36
CA LYS A 77 0.83 -0.33 9.14
C LYS A 77 -0.58 -0.16 9.69
N LYS A 78 -1.37 -1.21 9.64
CA LYS A 78 -2.71 -1.24 10.25
C LYS A 78 -3.06 -2.65 10.68
N THR A 79 -3.93 -2.78 11.68
CA THR A 79 -4.49 -4.08 12.07
C THR A 79 -5.65 -4.45 11.16
N ILE A 80 -5.65 -5.67 10.62
CA ILE A 80 -6.72 -6.24 9.80
C ILE A 80 -6.99 -7.63 10.34
N ASN A 81 -8.23 -7.90 10.80
CA ASN A 81 -8.62 -9.19 11.39
C ASN A 81 -7.70 -9.69 12.51
N GLY A 82 -7.13 -8.77 13.31
CA GLY A 82 -6.20 -9.09 14.39
C GLY A 82 -4.72 -9.16 13.96
N GLU A 83 -4.44 -9.19 12.66
CA GLU A 83 -3.09 -9.28 12.10
C GLU A 83 -2.50 -7.90 11.77
N SER A 84 -1.20 -7.73 12.01
CA SER A 84 -0.47 -6.51 11.64
C SER A 84 -0.17 -6.52 10.14
N ALA A 85 -0.88 -5.72 9.36
CA ALA A 85 -0.66 -5.57 7.93
C ALA A 85 0.38 -4.49 7.63
N TYR A 86 1.30 -4.78 6.73
CA TYR A 86 2.28 -3.85 6.21
C TYR A 86 1.96 -3.53 4.75
N ILE A 87 1.86 -2.23 4.44
CA ILE A 87 1.38 -1.72 3.15
C ILE A 87 2.36 -0.69 2.58
N LYS A 88 2.80 -0.88 1.33
CA LYS A 88 3.60 0.08 0.55
C LYS A 88 2.79 0.61 -0.62
N LEU A 89 2.67 1.93 -0.75
CA LEU A 89 1.96 2.59 -1.83
C LEU A 89 2.86 3.59 -2.54
N THR A 90 2.65 3.78 -3.84
CA THR A 90 3.18 4.92 -4.59
C THR A 90 2.11 5.43 -5.56
N ILE A 91 2.31 6.63 -6.08
CA ILE A 91 1.53 7.16 -7.20
C ILE A 91 2.51 7.44 -8.32
N ASP A 92 2.30 6.80 -9.47
CA ASP A 92 3.06 7.03 -10.68
C ASP A 92 2.11 7.23 -11.85
N GLN A 93 2.38 8.21 -12.72
CA GLN A 93 1.56 8.50 -13.91
C GLN A 93 0.03 8.52 -13.67
N ASN A 94 -0.42 9.09 -12.55
CA ASN A 94 -1.84 9.08 -12.12
C ASN A 94 -2.44 7.68 -11.88
N LEU A 95 -1.63 6.74 -11.43
CA LEU A 95 -2.01 5.39 -11.02
C LEU A 95 -1.62 5.17 -9.56
N CYS A 96 -2.55 4.72 -8.72
CA CYS A 96 -2.22 4.31 -7.36
C CYS A 96 -1.69 2.88 -7.39
N MET A 97 -0.40 2.70 -7.13
CA MET A 97 0.26 1.41 -7.15
C MET A 97 0.41 0.88 -5.72
N CYS A 98 -0.13 -0.31 -5.47
CA CYS A 98 0.17 -1.08 -4.27
C CYS A 98 1.42 -1.91 -4.54
N ILE A 99 2.54 -1.47 -3.95
CA ILE A 99 3.84 -2.14 -4.09
C ILE A 99 3.88 -3.39 -3.23
N SER A 100 3.44 -3.30 -1.98
CA SER A 100 3.40 -4.43 -1.05
C SER A 100 2.14 -4.37 -0.20
N PHE A 101 1.56 -5.54 0.06
CA PHE A 101 0.47 -5.72 1.03
C PHE A 101 0.51 -7.14 1.56
N HIS A 102 0.97 -7.29 2.81
CA HIS A 102 1.16 -8.59 3.45
C HIS A 102 1.18 -8.44 4.98
N PRO A 103 1.02 -9.53 5.75
CA PRO A 103 1.30 -9.50 7.18
C PRO A 103 2.75 -9.12 7.47
N GLU A 104 2.98 -8.48 8.60
CA GLU A 104 4.32 -8.16 9.06
C GLU A 104 5.18 -9.45 9.18
N GLY A 105 6.40 -9.42 8.64
CA GLY A 105 7.32 -10.57 8.64
C GLY A 105 7.29 -11.46 7.40
N TYR A 106 6.42 -11.20 6.40
CA TYR A 106 6.33 -12.01 5.17
C TYR A 106 7.54 -11.94 4.23
N THR A 107 8.33 -10.88 4.34
CA THR A 107 9.54 -10.73 3.53
C THR A 107 10.75 -11.10 4.38
N THR A 108 11.49 -12.12 3.99
CA THR A 108 12.86 -12.32 4.45
C THR A 108 13.72 -11.22 3.83
N ASN A 109 14.36 -10.41 4.68
CA ASN A 109 15.37 -9.44 4.24
C ASN A 109 16.45 -10.10 3.38
#